data_AF-A0A9D6SS44-F1
#
_entry.id   AF-A0A9D6SS44-F1
#
_cell.length_a   1.000
_cell.length_b   1.000
_cell.length_c   1.000
_cell.angle_alpha   90.00
_cell.angle_beta   90.00
_cell.angle_gamma   90.00
#
_symmetry.space_group_name_H-M   'P 1'
#
loop_
_entity.id
_entity.type
_entity.pdbx_description
1 polymer ?
#
loop_
_entity_poly.entity_id
_entity_poly.type
_entity_poly.pdbx_seq_one_letter_code
_entity_poly.pdbx_strand_id
1 'polypeptide(L)' 'MNIRSNEYDVTSTVNTTDPKTVNDEIDSIYLGLYPDAPTQKLDQAFQDLARLYRGEYPGYHPCDTAYHNIQ' A
#
# COMPACT_ATOMS: atom_id res chain seq x y z
N MET A 1 12.41 -25.71 4.06
CA MET A 1 11.10 -25.03 4.07
C MET A 1 11.38 -23.57 3.72
N ASN A 2 10.91 -23.09 2.56
CA ASN A 2 10.95 -21.66 2.28
C ASN A 2 9.87 -21.03 3.16
N ILE A 3 10.29 -20.47 4.29
CA ILE A 3 9.43 -19.58 5.08
C ILE A 3 9.32 -18.31 4.23
N ARG A 4 8.31 -18.26 3.35
CA ARG A 4 7.92 -16.99 2.73
C ARG A 4 7.47 -16.10 3.88
N SER A 5 8.09 -14.94 4.05
CA SER A 5 7.59 -13.96 5.00
C SER A 5 6.15 -13.62 4.58
N ASN A 6 5.21 -13.71 5.51
CA ASN A 6 3.81 -13.38 5.25
C ASN A 6 3.64 -11.90 4.87
N GLU A 7 4.68 -11.08 5.02
CA GLU A 7 4.73 -9.67 4.67
C GLU A 7 4.85 -9.44 3.16
N TYR A 8 5.32 -10.42 2.39
CA TYR A 8 5.52 -10.27 0.95
C TYR A 8 4.44 -10.98 0.16
N ASP A 9 4.24 -10.52 -1.08
CA ASP A 9 3.38 -11.18 -2.05
C ASP A 9 3.85 -12.60 -2.39
N VAL A 10 3.03 -13.33 -3.17
CA VAL A 10 3.31 -14.73 -3.52
C VAL A 10 4.56 -14.92 -4.39
N THR A 11 5.02 -13.86 -5.06
CA THR A 11 6.29 -13.86 -5.81
C THR A 11 7.49 -13.51 -4.94
N SER A 12 7.25 -13.05 -3.70
CA SER A 12 8.27 -12.61 -2.74
C SER A 12 9.08 -11.40 -3.24
N THR A 13 8.44 -10.50 -3.98
CA THR A 13 9.06 -9.30 -4.56
C THR A 13 8.50 -8.00 -3.99
N VAL A 14 7.24 -7.99 -3.58
CA VAL A 14 6.55 -6.78 -3.08
C VAL A 14 6.23 -6.96 -1.60
N ASN A 15 6.72 -6.05 -0.75
CA ASN A 15 6.32 -6.01 0.64
C ASN A 15 4.90 -5.43 0.76
N THR A 16 3.93 -6.28 1.04
CA THR A 16 2.51 -5.94 1.18
C THR A 16 2.19 -5.20 2.49
N THR A 17 3.09 -5.19 3.47
CA THR A 17 2.90 -4.44 4.72
C THR A 17 3.33 -2.98 4.63
N ASP A 18 4.01 -2.59 3.55
CA ASP A 18 4.42 -1.22 3.29
C ASP A 18 3.52 -0.60 2.21
N PRO A 19 2.61 0.34 2.57
CA PRO A 19 1.69 0.97 1.63
C PRO A 19 2.40 1.69 0.48
N LYS A 20 3.63 2.18 0.70
CA LYS A 20 4.40 2.84 -0.36
C LYS A 20 4.87 1.82 -1.39
N THR A 21 5.45 0.71 -0.93
CA THR A 21 5.88 -0.38 -1.82
C THR A 21 4.71 -0.94 -2.64
N VAL A 22 3.52 -1.05 -2.04
CA VAL A 22 2.30 -1.47 -2.74
C VAL A 22 1.85 -0.44 -3.78
N ASN A 23 1.86 0.85 -3.44
CA ASN A 23 1.54 1.94 -4.38
C ASN A 23 2.49 1.95 -5.59
N ASP A 24 3.80 1.86 -5.36
CA ASP A 24 4.81 1.85 -6.42
C ASP A 24 4.57 0.69 -7.42
N GLU A 25 4.23 -0.50 -6.92
CA GLU A 25 3.93 -1.66 -7.78
C GLU A 25 2.62 -1.48 -8.56
N ILE A 26 1.59 -0.91 -7.92
CA ILE A 26 0.33 -0.61 -8.60
C ILE A 26 0.55 0.40 -9.73
N ASP A 27 1.34 1.43 -9.51
CA ASP A 27 1.72 2.41 -10.53
C ASP A 27 2.49 1.75 -11.68
N SER A 28 3.44 0.88 -11.36
CA SER A 28 4.19 0.08 -12.35
C SER A 28 3.25 -0.74 -13.25
N ILE A 29 2.33 -1.49 -12.65
CA ILE A 29 1.33 -2.30 -13.37
C ILE A 29 0.39 -1.39 -14.19
N TYR A 30 -0.09 -0.30 -13.58
CA TYR A 30 -1.04 0.63 -14.20
C TYR A 30 -0.45 1.30 -15.44
N LEU A 31 0.76 1.84 -15.33
CA LEU A 31 1.47 2.46 -16.45
C LEU A 31 1.92 1.45 -17.51
N GLY A 32 2.18 0.20 -17.12
CA GLY A 32 2.40 -0.89 -18.07
C GLY A 32 1.20 -1.15 -18.98
N LEU A 33 -0.02 -0.88 -18.52
CA LEU A 33 -1.27 -1.02 -19.28
C LEU A 33 -1.68 0.30 -19.96
N TYR A 34 -1.40 1.44 -19.31
CA TYR A 34 -1.82 2.77 -19.74
C TYR A 34 -0.66 3.77 -19.62
N PRO A 35 0.29 3.80 -20.59
CA PRO A 35 1.55 4.53 -20.44
C PRO A 35 1.43 6.03 -20.20
N ASP A 36 0.37 6.67 -20.71
CA ASP A 36 0.14 8.12 -20.61
C ASP A 36 -0.91 8.49 -19.54
N ALA A 37 -1.38 7.52 -18.75
CA ALA A 37 -2.39 7.76 -17.75
C ALA A 37 -1.81 8.38 -16.46
N PRO A 38 -2.55 9.24 -15.75
CA PRO A 38 -2.07 9.87 -14.54
C PRO A 38 -2.16 8.94 -13.32
N THR A 39 -1.11 8.88 -12.50
CA THR A 39 -1.08 8.10 -11.24
C THR A 39 -1.41 8.92 -10.00
N GLN A 40 -1.33 10.26 -10.07
CA GLN A 40 -1.42 11.17 -8.91
C GLN A 40 -2.61 10.90 -7.96
N LYS A 41 -3.77 10.46 -8.48
CA LYS A 41 -4.93 10.13 -7.64
C LYS A 41 -4.76 8.83 -6.88
N LEU A 42 -4.09 7.84 -7.45
CA LEU A 42 -3.72 6.59 -6.77
C LEU A 42 -2.74 6.93 -5.63
N ASP A 43 -1.71 7.70 -5.93
CA ASP A 43 -0.69 8.12 -4.95
C ASP A 43 -1.29 8.84 -3.76
N GLN A 44 -2.19 9.80 -4.04
CA GLN A 44 -2.89 10.53 -3.00
C GLN A 44 -3.74 9.59 -2.13
N ALA A 45 -4.45 8.65 -2.75
CA ALA A 45 -5.29 7.69 -2.02
C ALA A 45 -4.45 6.79 -1.09
N PHE A 46 -3.31 6.28 -1.55
CA PHE A 46 -2.39 5.49 -0.73
C PHE A 46 -1.80 6.31 0.42
N GLN A 47 -1.36 7.54 0.14
CA GLN A 47 -0.82 8.43 1.15
C GLN A 47 -1.87 8.76 2.23
N ASP A 48 -3.09 9.09 1.83
CA ASP A 48 -4.17 9.46 2.75
C ASP A 48 -4.61 8.26 3.58
N LEU A 49 -4.75 7.07 2.98
CA LEU A 49 -5.11 5.85 3.70
C LEU A 49 -4.04 5.49 4.74
N ALA A 50 -2.76 5.61 4.39
CA ALA A 50 -1.66 5.36 5.33
C ALA A 50 -1.68 6.36 6.51
N ARG A 51 -2.00 7.63 6.25
CA ARG A 51 -2.15 8.65 7.31
C ARG A 51 -3.38 8.42 8.17
N LEU A 52 -4.51 8.04 7.57
CA LEU A 52 -5.73 7.68 8.29
C LEU A 52 -5.46 6.50 9.22
N TYR A 53 -4.83 5.45 8.71
CA TYR A 53 -4.48 4.26 9.47
C TYR A 53 -3.60 4.57 10.68
N ARG A 54 -2.59 5.44 10.51
CA ARG A 54 -1.67 5.84 11.60
C ARG A 54 -2.22 6.95 12.51
N GLY A 55 -3.41 7.49 12.23
CA GLY A 55 -3.94 8.65 12.96
C GLY A 55 -3.18 9.95 12.71
N GLU A 56 -2.44 10.04 11.61
CA GLU A 56 -1.70 11.24 11.15
C GLU A 56 -2.58 12.14 10.27
N TYR A 57 -3.80 11.71 9.97
CA TYR A 57 -4.79 12.52 9.28
C TYR A 57 -5.56 13.39 10.29
N PRO A 58 -5.67 14.72 10.09
CA PRO A 58 -6.33 15.61 11.05
C PRO A 58 -7.73 15.14 11.43
N GLY A 59 -7.97 14.97 12.73
CA GLY A 59 -9.26 14.54 13.27
C GLY A 59 -9.49 13.03 13.34
N TYR A 60 -8.49 12.20 13.00
CA TYR A 60 -8.59 10.74 13.06
C TYR A 60 -7.64 10.15 14.11
N HIS A 61 -8.05 9.02 14.69
CA HIS A 61 -7.23 8.21 15.59
C HIS A 61 -6.59 7.04 14.83
N PRO A 62 -5.43 6.53 15.28
CA PRO A 62 -4.84 5.35 14.68
C PRO A 62 -5.78 4.15 14.80
N CYS A 63 -5.76 3.28 13.79
CA CYS A 63 -6.43 2.00 13.86
C CYS A 63 -5.54 1.01 14.62
N ASP A 64 -5.97 0.60 15.81
CA ASP A 64 -5.28 -0.33 16.70
C ASP A 64 -5.94 -1.73 16.74
N THR A 65 -6.92 -1.95 15.86
CA THR A 65 -7.67 -3.20 15.78
C THR A 65 -6.87 -4.26 15.03
N ALA A 66 -6.48 -5.34 15.73
CA ALA A 66 -5.48 -6.31 15.27
C ALA A 66 -5.76 -7.01 13.92
N TYR A 67 -7.02 -7.04 13.45
CA TYR A 67 -7.40 -7.67 12.17
C TYR A 67 -7.63 -6.66 11.03
N HIS A 68 -7.54 -5.35 11.31
CA HIS A 68 -7.55 -4.29 10.32
C HIS A 68 -6.11 -3.77 10.14
N ASN A 69 -5.17 -4.64 9.78
CA ASN A 69 -3.85 -4.15 9.37
C ASN A 69 -3.95 -3.53 7.97
N ILE A 70 -2.92 -2.79 7.58
CA ILE A 70 -2.85 -2.14 6.25
C ILE A 70 -2.39 -3.10 5.14
N GLN A 71 -2.27 -4.39 5.45
CA GLN A 71 -1.77 -5.45 4.59
C GLN A 71 -2.90 -6.16 3.86
#